data_AF-A0A4R6L2D1-F1
#
_entry.id   AF-A0A4R6L2D1-F1
#
_cell.length_a   1.000
_cell.length_b   1.000
_cell.length_c   1.000
_cell.angle_alpha   90.00
_cell.angle_beta   90.00
_cell.angle_gamma   90.00
#
_symmetry.space_group_name_H-M   'P 1'
#
loop_
_entity.id
_entity.type
_entity.pdbx_description
1 polymer ?
#
loop_
_entity_poly.entity_id
_entity_poly.type
_entity_poly.pdbx_seq_one_letter_code
_entity_poly.pdbx_strand_id
1 'polypeptide(L)'
;MTALFATRRDLDGWADALGARTDDEASAELHKLMGRLLDGQDRVRKVARSLSKAPNDEVRRSLALALGRIDLAVLVVGEALRGFAVHERG
;
A
#
# COMPACT_ATOMS: atom_id res chain seq x y z
N MET A 1 2.11 -19.85 5.80
CA MET A 1 1.52 -18.58 5.35
C MET A 1 1.46 -18.61 3.84
N THR A 2 0.29 -18.96 3.29
CA THR A 2 0.03 -18.94 1.85
C THR A 2 0.19 -17.51 1.36
N ALA A 3 1.09 -17.26 0.41
CA ALA A 3 1.24 -15.94 -0.21
C ALA A 3 -0.12 -15.53 -0.77
N LEU A 4 -0.69 -14.44 -0.27
CA LEU A 4 -2.06 -14.06 -0.59
C LEU A 4 -2.18 -13.68 -2.08
N PHE A 5 -1.14 -13.14 -2.73
CA PHE A 5 -1.25 -12.58 -4.09
C PHE A 5 0.06 -12.47 -4.89
N ALA A 6 0.68 -13.57 -5.29
CA ALA A 6 1.66 -13.48 -6.37
C ALA A 6 1.67 -14.73 -7.24
N THR A 7 0.55 -15.00 -7.92
CA THR A 7 0.67 -15.76 -9.16
C THR A 7 1.37 -14.87 -10.19
N ARG A 8 2.08 -15.46 -11.15
CA ARG A 8 2.72 -14.71 -12.26
C ARG A 8 1.75 -13.74 -12.94
N ARG A 9 0.48 -14.15 -13.09
CA ARG A 9 -0.59 -13.34 -13.68
C ARG A 9 -0.91 -12.08 -12.85
N ASP A 10 -0.83 -12.17 -11.53
CA ASP A 10 -1.10 -11.03 -10.67
C ASP A 10 0.02 -9.99 -10.80
N LEU A 11 1.29 -10.44 -10.79
CA LEU A 11 2.45 -9.56 -10.98
C LEU A 11 2.46 -8.91 -12.35
N ASP A 12 2.08 -9.64 -13.40
CA ASP A 12 1.93 -9.07 -14.73
C ASP A 12 0.86 -7.95 -14.75
N GLY A 13 -0.28 -8.17 -14.07
CA GLY A 13 -1.32 -7.15 -13.93
C GLY A 13 -0.89 -5.92 -13.11
N TRP A 14 -0.03 -6.11 -12.10
CA TRP A 14 0.61 -5.00 -11.38
C TRP A 14 1.55 -4.20 -12.30
N ALA A 15 2.40 -4.88 -13.07
CA ALA A 15 3.30 -4.22 -14.01
C ALA A 15 2.52 -3.39 -15.05
N ASP A 16 1.44 -3.95 -15.61
CA ASP A 16 0.56 -3.27 -16.56
C ASP A 16 -0.10 -2.02 -15.92
N ALA A 17 -0.61 -2.15 -14.70
CA ALA A 17 -1.24 -1.04 -13.98
C ALA A 17 -0.25 0.09 -13.62
N LEU A 18 1.02 -0.26 -13.42
CA LEU A 18 2.11 0.68 -13.15
C LEU A 18 2.71 1.25 -14.44
N GLY A 19 2.38 0.69 -15.61
CA GLY A 19 3.01 1.04 -16.89
C GLY A 19 4.48 0.63 -16.96
N ALA A 20 4.89 -0.34 -16.16
CA ALA A 20 6.26 -0.83 -16.06
C ALA A 20 6.53 -1.91 -17.12
N ARG A 21 7.72 -1.86 -17.73
CA ARG A 21 8.17 -2.82 -18.75
C ARG A 21 9.06 -3.90 -18.19
N THR A 22 9.67 -3.65 -17.03
CA THR A 22 10.54 -4.59 -16.31
C THR A 22 10.12 -4.69 -14.85
N ASP A 23 10.54 -5.76 -14.19
CA ASP A 23 10.30 -5.96 -12.75
C ASP A 23 10.99 -4.89 -11.90
N ASP A 24 12.13 -4.36 -12.36
CA ASP A 24 12.85 -3.26 -11.71
C ASP A 24 12.05 -1.95 -11.77
N GLU A 25 11.47 -1.63 -12.93
CA GLU A 25 10.58 -0.47 -13.09
C GLU A 25 9.34 -0.60 -12.19
N ALA A 26 8.72 -1.78 -12.18
CA ALA A 26 7.55 -2.05 -11.33
C ALA A 26 7.91 -1.90 -9.85
N SER A 27 9.04 -2.47 -9.42
CA SER A 27 9.54 -2.37 -8.04
C SER A 27 9.84 -0.91 -7.65
N ALA A 28 10.43 -0.12 -8.55
CA ALA A 28 10.69 1.30 -8.30
C ALA A 28 9.40 2.10 -8.10
N GLU A 29 8.38 1.86 -8.92
CA GLU A 29 7.07 2.52 -8.75
C GLU A 29 6.35 2.07 -7.47
N LEU A 30 6.42 0.78 -7.13
CA LEU A 30 5.88 0.27 -5.86
C LEU A 30 6.58 0.85 -4.64
N HIS A 31 7.90 1.08 -4.69
CA HIS A 31 8.62 1.78 -3.62
C HIS A 31 8.16 3.23 -3.46
N LYS A 32 7.94 3.95 -4.57
CA LYS A 32 7.38 5.31 -4.54
C LYS A 32 5.97 5.30 -3.94
N LEU A 33 5.13 4.34 -4.33
CA LEU A 33 3.79 4.17 -3.79
C LEU A 33 3.81 3.86 -2.29
N MET A 34 4.70 2.96 -1.85
CA MET A 34 4.91 2.65 -0.44
C MET A 34 5.25 3.89 0.38
N GLY A 35 6.18 4.72 -0.11
CA GLY A 35 6.54 5.98 0.54
C GLY A 35 5.32 6.91 0.72
N ARG A 36 4.53 7.09 -0.34
CA ARG A 36 3.31 7.91 -0.30
C ARG A 36 2.25 7.37 0.68
N LEU A 37 2.10 6.05 0.77
CA LEU A 37 1.18 5.41 1.71
C LEU A 37 1.62 5.64 3.15
N LEU A 38 2.91 5.46 3.45
CA LEU A 38 3.46 5.69 4.80
C LEU A 38 3.35 7.17 5.21
N ASP A 39 3.62 8.10 4.29
CA ASP A 39 3.42 9.53 4.52
C ASP A 39 1.95 9.86 4.80
N GLY A 40 1.03 9.29 4.01
CA GLY A 40 -0.42 9.43 4.23
C GLY A 40 -0.84 8.88 5.58
N GLN A 41 -0.32 7.71 5.96
CA GLN A 41 -0.56 7.08 7.25
C GLN A 41 -0.14 8.00 8.41
N ASP A 42 1.07 8.58 8.35
CA ASP A 42 1.54 9.50 9.39
C ASP A 42 0.68 10.76 9.49
N ARG A 43 0.29 11.34 8.34
CA ARG A 43 -0.62 12.51 8.31
C ARG A 43 -1.97 12.19 8.95
N VAL A 44 -2.60 11.07 8.60
CA VAL A 44 -3.88 10.67 9.20
C VAL A 44 -3.71 10.38 10.70
N ARG A 45 -2.62 9.72 11.11
CA ARG A 45 -2.32 9.50 12.54
C ARG A 45 -2.17 10.81 13.31
N LYS A 46 -1.51 11.82 12.73
CA LYS A 46 -1.40 13.16 13.34
C LYS A 46 -2.78 13.79 13.55
N VAL A 47 -3.63 13.77 12.51
CA VAL A 47 -5.02 14.29 12.60
C VAL A 47 -5.85 13.52 13.64
N ALA A 48 -5.77 12.18 13.64
CA ALA A 48 -6.47 11.34 14.61
C ALA A 48 -6.04 11.64 16.06
N ARG A 49 -4.75 11.89 16.31
CA ARG A 49 -4.26 12.31 17.64
C ARG A 49 -4.82 13.67 18.04
N SER A 50 -4.77 14.66 17.15
CA SER A 50 -5.31 16.00 17.40
C SER A 50 -6.82 15.99 17.68
N LEU A 51 -7.56 15.08 17.04
CA LEU A 51 -9.01 14.97 17.17
C LEU A 51 -9.47 13.87 18.15
N SER A 52 -8.54 13.27 18.91
CA SER A 52 -8.84 12.17 19.84
C SER A 52 -9.89 12.52 20.90
N LYS A 53 -9.97 13.80 21.29
CA LYS A 53 -10.94 14.34 22.26
C LYS A 53 -12.07 15.15 21.61
N ALA A 54 -12.16 15.16 20.28
CA ALA A 54 -13.23 15.87 19.60
C ALA A 54 -14.58 15.22 19.95
N PRO A 55 -15.64 16.00 20.21
CA PRO A 55 -16.95 15.46 20.59
C PRO A 55 -17.66 14.71 19.44
N ASN A 56 -17.16 14.86 18.20
CA ASN A 56 -17.72 14.21 17.03
C ASN A 56 -17.11 12.81 16.84
N ASP A 57 -17.90 11.79 17.19
CA ASP A 57 -17.53 10.36 17.06
C ASP A 57 -17.39 9.90 15.60
N GLU A 58 -18.14 10.49 14.68
CA GLU A 58 -18.10 10.15 13.26
C GLU A 58 -16.74 10.47 12.65
N VAL A 59 -16.18 11.64 12.98
CA VAL A 59 -14.84 12.03 12.52
C VAL A 59 -13.79 11.04 13.02
N ARG A 60 -13.87 10.61 14.29
CA ARG A 60 -12.93 9.62 14.85
C ARG A 60 -13.06 8.27 14.15
N ARG A 61 -14.28 7.80 13.89
CA ARG A 61 -14.53 6.56 13.13
C ARG A 61 -13.99 6.65 11.70
N SER A 62 -14.24 7.75 11.01
CA SER A 62 -13.74 7.97 9.64
C SER A 62 -12.22 7.97 9.56
N LEU A 63 -11.53 8.56 10.54
CA LEU A 63 -10.06 8.52 10.63
C LEU A 63 -9.53 7.11 10.90
N ALA A 64 -10.20 6.34 11.78
CA ALA A 64 -9.83 4.95 12.04
C ALA A 64 -10.00 4.06 10.80
N LEU A 65 -11.11 4.24 10.06
CA LEU A 65 -11.36 3.55 8.80
C LEU A 65 -10.32 3.91 7.73
N ALA A 66 -9.95 5.20 7.62
CA ALA A 66 -8.91 5.65 6.71
C ALA A 66 -7.56 5.00 7.03
N LEU A 67 -7.18 4.94 8.32
CA LEU A 67 -5.95 4.24 8.74
C LEU A 67 -5.97 2.75 8.38
N GLY A 68 -7.06 2.04 8.67
CA GLY A 68 -7.18 0.62 8.33
C GLY A 68 -7.07 0.36 6.83
N ARG A 69 -7.60 1.25 5.98
CA ARG A 69 -7.46 1.15 4.52
C ARG A 69 -6.04 1.39 4.05
N ILE A 70 -5.33 2.35 4.66
CA ILE A 70 -3.91 2.60 4.35
C ILE A 70 -3.05 1.42 4.79
N ASP A 71 -3.32 0.84 5.97
CA ASP A 71 -2.60 -0.33 6.48
C ASP A 71 -2.74 -1.53 5.53
N LEU A 72 -3.96 -1.77 5.03
CA LEU A 72 -4.20 -2.82 4.03
C LEU A 72 -3.44 -2.54 2.72
N ALA A 73 -3.45 -1.30 2.24
CA ALA A 73 -2.71 -0.93 1.03
C ALA A 73 -1.19 -1.14 1.19
N VAL A 74 -0.63 -0.80 2.35
CA VAL A 74 0.79 -1.05 2.68
C VAL A 74 1.11 -2.54 2.65
N LEU A 75 0.24 -3.39 3.20
CA LEU A 75 0.44 -4.85 3.14
C LEU A 75 0.45 -5.37 1.71
N VAL A 76 -0.52 -4.96 0.90
CA VAL A 76 -0.64 -5.38 -0.51
C VAL A 76 0.55 -4.93 -1.34
N VAL A 77 0.99 -3.67 -1.22
CA VAL A 77 2.18 -3.17 -1.93
C VAL A 77 3.44 -3.90 -1.46
N GLY A 78 3.54 -4.21 -0.16
CA GLY A 78 4.65 -4.99 0.39
C GLY A 78 4.68 -6.43 -0.12
N GLU A 79 3.52 -7.05 -0.35
CA GLU A 79 3.41 -8.37 -1.01
C GLU A 79 3.83 -8.31 -2.47
N ALA A 80 3.38 -7.30 -3.23
CA ALA A 80 3.77 -7.11 -4.62
C ALA A 80 5.29 -6.93 -4.76
N LEU A 81 5.92 -6.11 -3.91
CA LEU A 81 7.39 -5.94 -3.88
C LEU A 81 8.13 -7.26 -3.62
N ARG A 82 7.65 -8.08 -2.67
CA ARG A 82 8.23 -9.41 -2.43
C ARG A 82 8.03 -10.34 -3.61
N GLY A 83 6.90 -10.23 -4.32
CA GLY A 83 6.61 -11.00 -5.52
C GLY A 83 7.56 -10.66 -6.66
N PHE A 84 7.74 -9.37 -6.97
CA PHE A 84 8.69 -8.94 -8.01
C PHE A 84 10.15 -9.29 -7.69
N ALA A 85 10.56 -9.29 -6.42
CA ALA A 85 11.91 -9.69 -6.03
C ALA A 85 12.25 -11.16 -6.33
N VAL A 86 11.24 -12.02 -6.51
CA VAL A 86 11.41 -13.44 -6.88
C VAL A 86 10.86 -13.73 -8.29
N HIS A 87 10.43 -12.70 -9.00
CA HIS A 87 9.83 -12.82 -10.32
C HIS A 87 10.93 -12.84 -11.39
N GLU A 88 10.77 -13.74 -12.37
CA GLU A 88 11.66 -13.84 -13.52
C GLU A 88 10.99 -13.19 -14.75
N ARG A 89 10.77 -11.88 -14.69
CA ARG A 89 10.65 -11.03 -15.89
C ARG A 89 11.92 -10.19 -15.98
N GLY A 90 12.86 -10.66 -16.80
CA GLY A 90 13.99 -9.86 -17.27
C GLY A 90 13.51 -8.66 -18.08
#